data_AF-A0A1W9PYH8-F1
#
_entry.id   AF-A0A1W9PYH8-F1
#
_cell.length_a   1.000
_cell.length_b   1.000
_cell.length_c   1.000
_cell.angle_alpha   90.00
_cell.angle_beta   90.00
_cell.angle_gamma   90.00
#
_symmetry.space_group_name_H-M   'P 1'
#
loop_
_entity.id
_entity.type
_entity.pdbx_description
1 polymer ?
#
loop_
_entity_poly.entity_id
_entity_poly.type
_entity_poly.pdbx_seq_one_letter_code
_entity_poly.pdbx_strand_id
1 'polypeptide(L)'
;MNGPVEPGLMAQGLEIHETSCQGCHSASEWAFVGYGLSRVMRPVASFLEDISAANILWTIHILACFFGLAYLPFSKMFHIIATPLSLLSNAVTDPKGALSANAATRQMLALDACARCGTCSLRCSSVPAFEAMANAAILPSERLEMLRRLAGGKTLSDSEMKAVREGIIICTNCDRCTVVCPSGIDLRRLWVNVREDLVQGQAEGQPLMLSTFSFVRGLQKERIPADAYEKPLQAARQSIMDSWKSCCGPQDVPLTLDGKRGSGLDFFQSADSFLSCFGCQNCTTVCPVVAQFETPQAALGLLPHQIMYSLGLGLLHHVCASEMLWACTTCYQCQEHCPQQVEVTDILYRLKVMALKGPSTTVGQRGPWQQAA
;
A
#
# COMPACT_ATOMS: atom_id res chain seq x y z
N MET A 1 2.51 49.17 -47.73
CA MET A 1 1.59 49.06 -48.87
C MET A 1 1.36 50.45 -49.47
N ASN A 2 1.96 50.77 -50.62
CA ASN A 2 1.72 52.03 -51.37
C ASN A 2 1.29 51.68 -52.80
N GLY A 3 0.16 50.98 -52.93
CA GLY A 3 -0.58 50.85 -54.20
C GLY A 3 -1.99 51.40 -53.97
N PRO A 4 -2.61 52.06 -54.96
CA PRO A 4 -3.98 52.55 -54.81
C PRO A 4 -4.91 51.36 -54.60
N VAL A 5 -5.48 51.25 -53.40
CA VAL A 5 -6.54 50.27 -53.11
C VAL A 5 -7.71 50.58 -54.02
N GLU A 6 -8.22 49.58 -54.74
CA GLU A 6 -9.29 49.76 -55.71
C GLU A 6 -10.54 50.35 -55.00
N PRO A 7 -11.16 51.42 -55.52
CA PRO A 7 -12.27 52.11 -54.84
C PRO A 7 -13.45 51.18 -54.49
N GLY A 8 -13.69 50.17 -55.34
CA GLY A 8 -14.73 49.17 -55.10
C GLY A 8 -14.45 48.28 -53.88
N LEU A 9 -13.18 47.92 -53.65
CA LEU A 9 -12.76 47.12 -52.50
C LEU A 9 -12.89 47.92 -51.18
N MET A 10 -12.59 49.21 -51.23
CA MET A 10 -12.79 50.12 -50.10
C MET A 10 -14.28 50.28 -49.75
N ALA A 11 -15.15 50.43 -50.75
CA ALA A 11 -16.59 50.51 -50.55
C ALA A 11 -17.15 49.21 -49.94
N GLN A 12 -16.71 48.06 -50.45
CA GLN A 12 -17.11 46.75 -49.91
C GLN A 12 -16.61 46.54 -48.47
N GLY A 13 -15.38 46.96 -48.16
CA GLY A 13 -14.84 46.92 -46.80
C GLY A 13 -15.61 47.81 -45.83
N LEU A 14 -16.03 48.99 -46.28
CA LEU A 14 -16.87 49.91 -45.49
C LEU A 14 -18.25 49.31 -45.22
N GLU A 15 -18.89 48.74 -46.24
CA GLU A 15 -20.20 48.09 -46.10
C GLU A 15 -20.16 46.91 -45.11
N ILE A 16 -19.12 46.07 -45.17
CA ILE A 16 -18.92 44.98 -44.19
C ILE A 16 -18.68 45.55 -42.79
N HIS A 17 -17.91 46.63 -42.66
CA HIS A 17 -17.66 47.28 -41.38
C HIS A 17 -18.95 47.82 -40.75
N GLU A 18 -19.77 48.54 -41.52
CA GLU A 18 -21.03 49.12 -41.05
C GLU A 18 -22.06 48.04 -40.70
N THR A 19 -22.19 47.01 -41.54
CA THR A 19 -23.21 45.96 -41.37
C THR A 19 -22.86 44.93 -40.31
N SER A 20 -21.57 44.61 -40.12
CA SER A 20 -21.14 43.48 -39.29
C SER A 20 -20.35 43.88 -38.04
N CYS A 21 -19.61 45.00 -38.07
CA CYS A 21 -18.62 45.32 -37.04
C CYS A 21 -18.99 46.55 -36.19
N GLN A 22 -19.59 47.58 -36.80
CA GLN A 22 -19.84 48.88 -36.14
C GLN A 22 -20.83 48.79 -34.97
N GLY A 23 -21.83 47.90 -35.06
CA GLY A 23 -22.84 47.73 -34.01
C GLY A 23 -22.34 47.06 -32.73
N CYS A 24 -21.22 46.31 -32.79
CA CYS A 24 -20.74 45.47 -31.68
C CYS A 24 -19.32 45.81 -31.18
N HIS A 25 -18.58 46.69 -31.86
CA HIS A 25 -17.22 47.08 -31.46
C HIS A 25 -17.16 48.53 -30.93
N SER A 26 -16.71 48.70 -29.69
CA SER A 26 -16.21 49.98 -29.18
C SER A 26 -14.92 50.39 -29.91
N ALA A 27 -14.53 51.66 -29.82
CA ALA A 27 -13.24 52.13 -30.34
C ALA A 27 -12.10 51.19 -29.90
N SER A 28 -11.19 50.85 -30.83
CA SER A 28 -10.13 49.86 -30.60
C SER A 28 -9.19 50.23 -29.45
N GLU A 29 -9.16 51.50 -29.07
CA GLU A 29 -8.45 52.04 -27.91
C GLU A 29 -8.94 51.45 -26.57
N TRP A 30 -10.19 51.00 -26.49
CA TRP A 30 -10.73 50.33 -25.29
C TRP A 30 -10.20 48.91 -25.10
N ALA A 31 -9.66 48.28 -26.15
CA ALA A 31 -8.92 47.03 -26.04
C ALA A 31 -7.48 47.31 -25.59
N PHE A 32 -7.31 47.91 -24.41
CA PHE A 32 -6.05 48.50 -23.93
C PHE A 32 -4.82 47.58 -24.10
N VAL A 33 -4.96 46.27 -23.86
CA VAL A 33 -3.88 45.28 -24.10
C VAL A 33 -3.60 45.10 -25.59
N GLY A 34 -4.62 44.83 -26.39
CA GLY A 34 -4.48 44.60 -27.83
C GLY A 34 -4.03 45.84 -28.60
N TYR A 35 -4.53 47.01 -28.20
CA TYR A 35 -4.16 48.31 -28.75
C TYR A 35 -2.74 48.72 -28.35
N GLY A 36 -2.36 48.52 -27.09
CA GLY A 36 -0.99 48.73 -26.64
C GLY A 36 -0.01 47.82 -27.40
N LEU A 37 -0.35 46.54 -27.51
CA LEU A 37 0.46 45.56 -28.24
C LEU A 37 0.57 45.88 -29.73
N SER A 38 -0.52 46.32 -30.39
CA SER A 38 -0.48 46.67 -31.81
C SER A 38 0.41 47.88 -32.09
N ARG A 39 0.44 48.87 -31.19
CA ARG A 39 1.38 50.01 -31.31
C ARG A 39 2.83 49.60 -31.12
N VAL A 40 3.12 48.69 -30.20
CA VAL A 40 4.48 48.17 -29.96
C VAL A 40 4.95 47.31 -31.12
N MET A 41 4.07 46.51 -31.73
CA MET A 41 4.42 45.61 -32.84
C MET A 41 4.54 46.31 -34.20
N ARG A 42 4.08 47.57 -34.30
CA ARG A 42 4.03 48.35 -35.55
C ARG A 42 5.36 48.40 -36.33
N PRO A 43 6.56 48.53 -35.71
CA PRO A 43 7.83 48.56 -36.44
C PRO A 43 8.20 47.23 -37.13
N VAL A 44 7.67 46.11 -36.65
CA VAL A 44 7.97 44.76 -37.14
C VAL A 44 6.80 44.18 -37.93
N ALA A 45 5.68 44.91 -38.00
CA ALA A 45 4.44 44.43 -38.61
C ALA A 45 4.60 44.06 -40.09
N SER A 46 5.33 44.87 -40.88
CA SER A 46 5.57 44.58 -42.30
C SER A 46 6.38 43.30 -42.49
N PHE A 47 7.41 43.09 -41.67
CA PHE A 47 8.20 41.86 -41.70
C PHE A 47 7.37 40.62 -41.33
N LEU A 48 6.51 40.73 -40.32
CA LEU A 48 5.60 39.65 -39.92
C LEU A 48 4.57 39.33 -41.03
N GLU A 49 4.12 40.33 -41.78
CA GLU A 49 3.22 40.15 -42.90
C GLU A 49 3.92 39.47 -44.09
N ASP A 50 5.15 39.87 -44.41
CA ASP A 50 5.97 39.28 -45.50
C ASP A 50 6.19 37.77 -45.29
N ILE A 51 6.40 37.32 -44.05
CA ILE A 51 6.55 35.90 -43.72
C ILE A 51 5.22 35.17 -43.50
N SER A 52 4.07 35.82 -43.73
CA SER A 52 2.75 35.26 -43.42
C SER A 52 2.64 34.75 -41.98
N ALA A 53 3.17 35.49 -41.01
CA ALA A 53 3.24 35.08 -39.60
C ALA A 53 1.87 34.68 -39.02
N ALA A 54 0.78 35.31 -39.47
CA ALA A 54 -0.58 34.95 -39.07
C ALA A 54 -0.92 33.49 -39.43
N ASN A 55 -0.62 33.06 -40.65
CA ASN A 55 -0.87 31.68 -41.10
C ASN A 55 0.04 30.68 -40.39
N ILE A 56 1.30 31.06 -40.14
CA ILE A 56 2.25 30.23 -39.39
C ILE A 56 1.75 30.05 -37.95
N LEU A 57 1.42 31.13 -37.25
CA LEU A 57 0.91 31.09 -35.88
C LEU A 57 -0.42 30.34 -35.78
N TRP A 58 -1.31 30.51 -36.75
CA TRP A 58 -2.56 29.77 -36.84
C TRP A 58 -2.32 28.26 -36.99
N THR A 59 -1.40 27.89 -37.86
CA THR A 59 -1.00 26.48 -38.06
C THR A 59 -0.37 25.91 -36.79
N ILE A 60 0.55 26.65 -36.16
CA ILE A 60 1.16 26.26 -34.88
C ILE A 60 0.09 26.10 -33.79
N HIS A 61 -0.87 27.02 -33.69
CA HIS A 61 -1.95 26.95 -32.71
C HIS A 61 -2.80 25.68 -32.92
N ILE A 62 -3.24 25.42 -34.15
CA ILE A 62 -4.02 24.22 -34.49
C ILE A 62 -3.23 22.95 -34.14
N LEU A 63 -1.97 22.87 -34.56
CA LEU A 63 -1.11 21.72 -34.26
C LEU A 63 -0.88 21.57 -32.75
N ALA A 64 -0.69 22.67 -32.01
CA ALA A 64 -0.55 22.66 -30.56
C ALA A 64 -1.85 22.21 -29.87
N CYS A 65 -3.02 22.62 -30.36
CA CYS A 65 -4.32 22.17 -29.86
C CYS A 65 -4.52 20.67 -30.12
N PHE A 66 -4.26 20.18 -31.33
CA PHE A 66 -4.34 18.75 -31.63
C PHE A 66 -3.34 17.93 -30.82
N PHE A 67 -2.11 18.41 -30.69
CA PHE A 67 -1.11 17.78 -29.84
C PHE A 67 -1.57 17.74 -28.37
N GLY A 68 -2.10 18.85 -27.86
CA GLY A 68 -2.64 18.93 -26.50
C GLY A 68 -3.78 17.95 -26.26
N LEU A 69 -4.75 17.87 -27.20
CA LEU A 69 -5.86 16.93 -27.14
C LEU A 69 -5.38 15.47 -27.19
N ALA A 70 -4.40 15.17 -28.05
CA ALA A 70 -3.81 13.83 -28.16
C ALA A 70 -2.99 13.47 -26.90
N TYR A 71 -2.31 14.44 -26.28
CA TYR A 71 -1.47 14.24 -25.09
C TYR A 71 -2.29 14.13 -23.79
N LEU A 72 -3.43 14.81 -23.71
CA LEU A 72 -4.28 14.86 -22.51
C LEU A 72 -4.57 13.48 -21.87
N PRO A 73 -5.09 12.46 -22.60
CA PRO A 73 -5.46 11.18 -21.99
C PRO A 73 -4.26 10.36 -21.49
N PHE A 74 -3.06 10.61 -21.99
CA PHE A 74 -1.84 9.84 -21.65
C PHE A 74 -0.91 10.58 -20.69
N SER A 75 -1.27 11.80 -20.28
CA SER A 75 -0.43 12.65 -19.46
C SER A 75 -0.93 12.76 -18.02
N LYS A 76 -0.17 13.52 -17.20
CA LYS A 76 -0.61 13.90 -15.87
C LYS A 76 -1.91 14.74 -15.89
N MET A 77 -2.30 15.32 -17.02
CA MET A 77 -3.46 16.22 -17.14
C MET A 77 -4.79 15.48 -17.19
N PHE A 78 -4.80 14.15 -17.36
CA PHE A 78 -6.04 13.37 -17.37
C PHE A 78 -6.83 13.48 -16.04
N HIS A 79 -6.17 13.83 -14.93
CA HIS A 79 -6.86 14.09 -13.66
C HIS A 79 -7.93 15.18 -13.74
N ILE A 80 -7.86 16.11 -14.72
CA ILE A 80 -8.89 17.13 -14.99
C ILE A 80 -10.24 16.48 -15.31
N ILE A 81 -10.22 15.32 -15.99
CA ILE A 81 -11.42 14.55 -16.35
C ILE A 81 -11.70 13.49 -15.28
N ALA A 82 -10.67 12.75 -14.86
CA ALA A 82 -10.83 11.63 -13.93
C ALA A 82 -11.31 12.07 -12.54
N THR A 83 -10.88 13.23 -12.05
CA THR A 83 -11.28 13.74 -10.72
C THR A 83 -12.78 14.03 -10.62
N PRO A 84 -13.40 14.87 -11.48
CA PRO A 84 -14.84 15.13 -11.40
C PRO A 84 -15.66 13.85 -11.63
N LEU A 85 -15.22 12.96 -12.52
CA LEU A 85 -15.87 11.65 -12.69
C LEU A 85 -15.77 10.78 -11.44
N SER A 86 -14.63 10.76 -10.76
CA SER A 86 -14.44 10.02 -9.50
C SER A 86 -15.37 10.56 -8.41
N LEU A 87 -15.47 11.88 -8.27
CA LEU A 87 -16.36 12.54 -7.32
C LEU A 87 -17.84 12.21 -7.59
N LEU A 88 -18.29 12.32 -8.86
CA LEU A 88 -19.64 11.94 -9.26
C LEU A 88 -19.93 10.47 -8.97
N SER A 89 -18.99 9.58 -9.33
CA SER A 89 -19.08 8.15 -9.09
C SER A 89 -19.18 7.82 -7.60
N ASN A 90 -18.44 8.54 -6.74
CA ASN A 90 -18.52 8.40 -5.29
C ASN A 90 -19.86 8.89 -4.73
N ALA A 91 -20.42 9.98 -5.25
CA ALA A 91 -21.69 10.53 -4.79
C ALA A 91 -22.90 9.61 -5.06
N VAL A 92 -22.89 8.87 -6.16
CA VAL A 92 -24.04 8.03 -6.58
C VAL A 92 -23.98 6.58 -6.12
N THR A 93 -22.94 6.19 -5.37
CA THR A 93 -22.71 4.78 -5.03
C THR A 93 -22.94 4.51 -3.57
N ASP A 94 -23.69 3.44 -3.31
CA ASP A 94 -24.00 3.02 -1.96
C ASP A 94 -22.71 2.64 -1.20
N PRO A 95 -22.43 3.30 -0.06
CA PRO A 95 -21.32 2.94 0.83
C PRO A 95 -21.42 1.51 1.37
N LYS A 96 -22.62 0.95 1.46
CA LYS A 96 -22.90 -0.38 2.04
C LYS A 96 -22.98 -1.50 1.00
N GLY A 97 -23.03 -1.16 -0.29
CA GLY A 97 -23.12 -2.14 -1.37
C GLY A 97 -21.85 -2.99 -1.50
N ALA A 98 -21.99 -4.29 -1.24
CA ALA A 98 -21.00 -5.32 -1.55
C ALA A 98 -20.53 -5.18 -3.00
N LEU A 99 -19.20 -5.31 -3.20
CA LEU A 99 -18.49 -5.43 -4.48
C LEU A 99 -19.40 -5.24 -5.71
N SER A 100 -19.69 -3.96 -6.01
CA SER A 100 -20.46 -3.62 -7.21
C SER A 100 -19.77 -4.23 -8.42
N ALA A 101 -20.51 -4.71 -9.42
CA ALA A 101 -19.95 -5.17 -10.70
C ALA A 101 -18.95 -4.15 -11.33
N ASN A 102 -19.05 -2.88 -10.93
CA ASN A 102 -18.19 -1.78 -11.37
C ASN A 102 -17.04 -1.46 -10.41
N ALA A 103 -16.74 -2.30 -9.41
CA ALA A 103 -15.71 -2.03 -8.40
C ALA A 103 -14.33 -1.84 -9.04
N ALA A 104 -13.95 -2.73 -9.97
CA ALA A 104 -12.72 -2.60 -10.74
C ALA A 104 -12.67 -1.29 -11.53
N THR A 105 -13.75 -0.94 -12.25
CA THR A 105 -13.85 0.32 -13.01
C THR A 105 -13.66 1.55 -12.12
N ARG A 106 -14.27 1.56 -10.93
CA ARG A 106 -14.11 2.65 -9.96
C ARG A 106 -12.71 2.75 -9.40
N GLN A 107 -12.08 1.60 -9.12
CA GLN A 107 -10.69 1.57 -8.66
C GLN A 107 -9.75 2.12 -9.75
N MET A 108 -9.94 1.75 -11.02
CA MET A 108 -9.18 2.33 -12.14
C MET A 108 -9.36 3.84 -12.22
N LEU A 109 -10.60 4.32 -12.15
CA LEU A 109 -10.91 5.75 -12.12
C LEU A 109 -10.25 6.48 -10.95
N ALA A 110 -10.20 5.84 -9.76
CA ALA A 110 -9.49 6.38 -8.60
C ALA A 110 -7.97 6.44 -8.80
N LEU A 111 -7.36 5.43 -9.43
CA LEU A 111 -5.93 5.45 -9.77
C LEU A 111 -5.60 6.58 -10.75
N ASP A 112 -6.49 6.85 -11.71
CA ASP A 112 -6.32 7.91 -12.71
C ASP A 112 -6.60 9.32 -12.17
N ALA A 113 -7.52 9.46 -11.21
CA ALA A 113 -7.82 10.71 -10.52
C ALA A 113 -6.68 11.20 -9.60
N CYS A 114 -5.74 10.32 -9.24
CA CYS A 114 -4.63 10.68 -8.37
C CYS A 114 -3.69 11.69 -9.04
N ALA A 115 -3.61 12.89 -8.46
CA ALA A 115 -2.70 13.95 -8.90
C ALA A 115 -1.24 13.79 -8.40
N ARG A 116 -0.94 12.76 -7.60
CA ARG A 116 0.37 12.55 -6.93
C ARG A 116 0.82 13.76 -6.09
N CYS A 117 -0.11 14.35 -5.32
CA CYS A 117 0.17 15.48 -4.44
C CYS A 117 0.84 15.11 -3.11
N GLY A 118 0.86 13.82 -2.72
CA GLY A 118 1.49 13.35 -1.49
C GLY A 118 0.75 13.66 -0.18
N THR A 119 -0.35 14.41 -0.21
CA THR A 119 -1.12 14.80 0.99
C THR A 119 -1.55 13.60 1.85
N CYS A 120 -1.95 12.50 1.21
CA CYS A 120 -2.32 11.26 1.89
C CYS A 120 -1.14 10.58 2.60
N SER A 121 0.07 10.67 2.05
CA SER A 121 1.30 10.13 2.66
C SER A 121 1.77 10.98 3.83
N LEU A 122 1.76 12.30 3.70
CA LEU A 122 2.10 13.24 4.78
C LEU A 122 1.20 13.12 6.01
N ARG A 123 -0.01 12.57 5.84
CA ARG A 123 -0.98 12.35 6.91
C ARG A 123 -1.14 10.87 7.21
N CYS A 124 -0.34 9.95 6.69
CA CYS A 124 -0.54 8.53 6.96
C CYS A 124 -0.19 8.18 8.42
N SER A 125 -1.01 7.35 9.09
CA SER A 125 -0.68 6.88 10.45
C SER A 125 0.43 5.83 10.46
N SER A 126 0.76 5.25 9.31
CA SER A 126 1.78 4.21 9.17
C SER A 126 3.16 4.77 8.80
N VAL A 127 3.38 6.09 8.90
CA VAL A 127 4.70 6.71 8.67
C VAL A 127 5.80 6.10 9.55
N PRO A 128 5.59 5.82 10.85
CA PRO A 128 6.63 5.18 11.66
C PRO A 128 7.05 3.81 11.13
N ALA A 129 6.12 3.05 10.54
CA ALA A 129 6.44 1.77 9.91
C ALA A 129 7.27 1.97 8.62
N PHE A 130 6.99 3.03 7.85
CA PHE A 130 7.82 3.42 6.72
C PHE A 130 9.24 3.78 7.16
N GLU A 131 9.39 4.58 8.22
CA GLU A 131 10.70 4.97 8.75
C GLU A 131 11.50 3.76 9.25
N ALA A 132 10.84 2.80 9.92
CA ALA A 132 11.48 1.60 10.42
C ALA A 132 11.86 0.59 9.33
N MET A 133 11.04 0.46 8.28
CA MET A 133 11.19 -0.58 7.25
C MET A 133 11.80 -0.08 5.94
N ALA A 134 11.90 1.23 5.75
CA ALA A 134 12.30 1.88 4.50
C ALA A 134 11.51 1.39 3.26
N ASN A 135 10.26 0.95 3.45
CA ASN A 135 9.39 0.45 2.39
C ASN A 135 8.40 1.54 1.92
N ALA A 136 8.71 2.20 0.81
CA ALA A 136 7.89 3.27 0.24
C ALA A 136 6.44 2.85 -0.04
N ALA A 137 6.18 1.57 -0.32
CA ALA A 137 4.84 1.08 -0.59
C ALA A 137 3.94 1.03 0.66
N ILE A 138 4.45 1.34 1.86
CA ILE A 138 3.63 1.59 3.06
C ILE A 138 2.83 2.88 2.90
N LEU A 139 3.38 3.88 2.20
CA LEU A 139 2.77 5.18 2.05
C LEU A 139 1.72 5.17 0.92
N PRO A 140 0.53 5.80 1.11
CA PRO A 140 -0.57 5.74 0.16
C PRO A 140 -0.24 6.27 -1.24
N SER A 141 0.43 7.42 -1.37
CA SER A 141 0.70 8.05 -2.68
C SER A 141 1.66 7.22 -3.52
N GLU A 142 2.72 6.71 -2.89
CA GLU A 142 3.76 5.88 -3.48
C GLU A 142 3.17 4.51 -3.89
N ARG A 143 2.32 3.93 -3.02
CA ARG A 143 1.59 2.70 -3.35
C ARG A 143 0.64 2.89 -4.53
N LEU A 144 -0.10 4.00 -4.59
CA LEU A 144 -0.98 4.32 -5.73
C LEU A 144 -0.20 4.34 -7.04
N GLU A 145 1.01 4.90 -7.04
CA GLU A 145 1.86 4.94 -8.23
C GLU A 145 2.29 3.54 -8.69
N MET A 146 2.68 2.67 -7.74
CA MET A 146 3.02 1.27 -8.04
C MET A 146 1.82 0.49 -8.59
N LEU A 147 0.63 0.68 -7.99
CA LEU A 147 -0.60 0.03 -8.45
C LEU A 147 -1.07 0.55 -9.80
N ARG A 148 -0.88 1.84 -10.09
CA ARG A 148 -1.18 2.40 -11.42
C ARG A 148 -0.28 1.81 -12.50
N ARG A 149 0.99 1.54 -12.20
CA ARG A 149 1.90 0.83 -13.11
C ARG A 149 1.38 -0.58 -13.41
N LEU A 150 0.98 -1.33 -12.38
CA LEU A 150 0.39 -2.66 -12.52
C LEU A 150 -0.89 -2.63 -13.35
N ALA A 151 -1.80 -1.71 -13.05
CA ALA A 151 -3.06 -1.53 -13.77
C ALA A 151 -2.85 -1.18 -15.26
N GLY A 152 -1.79 -0.42 -15.57
CA GLY A 152 -1.38 -0.11 -16.95
C GLY A 152 -0.67 -1.24 -17.68
N GLY A 153 -0.65 -2.46 -17.15
CA GLY A 153 -0.01 -3.64 -17.75
C GLY A 153 1.50 -3.69 -17.62
N LYS A 154 2.13 -2.82 -16.80
CA LYS A 154 3.56 -2.88 -16.53
C LYS A 154 3.83 -3.92 -15.45
N THR A 155 4.86 -4.73 -15.64
CA THR A 155 5.33 -5.66 -14.61
C THR A 155 6.12 -4.90 -13.55
N LEU A 156 5.90 -5.28 -12.28
CA LEU A 156 6.78 -4.89 -11.18
C LEU A 156 7.83 -5.99 -10.99
N SER A 157 9.02 -5.62 -10.50
CA SER A 157 9.98 -6.64 -10.06
C SER A 157 9.42 -7.43 -8.87
N ASP A 158 9.95 -8.63 -8.61
CA ASP A 158 9.55 -9.42 -7.44
C ASP A 158 9.77 -8.66 -6.13
N SER A 159 10.82 -7.85 -6.05
CA SER A 159 11.10 -6.97 -4.90
C SER A 159 10.07 -5.86 -4.74
N GLU A 160 9.67 -5.19 -5.82
CA GLU A 160 8.62 -4.16 -5.80
C GLU A 160 7.27 -4.77 -5.42
N MET A 161 6.94 -5.94 -5.98
CA MET A 161 5.70 -6.65 -5.66
C MET A 161 5.67 -7.09 -4.19
N LYS A 162 6.79 -7.61 -3.67
CA LYS A 162 6.94 -7.93 -2.24
C LYS A 162 6.75 -6.69 -1.38
N ALA A 163 7.36 -5.56 -1.75
CA ALA A 163 7.22 -4.30 -1.04
C ALA A 163 5.75 -3.83 -0.99
N VAL A 164 5.03 -3.88 -2.12
CA VAL A 164 3.59 -3.54 -2.20
C VAL A 164 2.75 -4.43 -1.30
N ARG A 165 2.99 -5.74 -1.34
CA ARG A 165 2.31 -6.72 -0.48
C ARG A 165 2.59 -6.45 1.00
N GLU A 166 3.82 -6.20 1.39
CA GLU A 166 4.15 -5.89 2.80
C GLU A 166 3.52 -4.58 3.25
N GLY A 167 3.57 -3.56 2.39
CA GLY A 167 3.00 -2.25 2.67
C GLY A 167 1.49 -2.30 2.90
N ILE A 168 0.74 -3.04 2.07
CA ILE A 168 -0.73 -3.08 2.15
C ILE A 168 -1.23 -3.76 3.43
N ILE A 169 -0.51 -4.75 3.96
CA ILE A 169 -0.87 -5.41 5.22
C ILE A 169 -0.69 -4.49 6.41
N ILE A 170 0.33 -3.64 6.42
CA ILE A 170 0.61 -2.66 7.49
C ILE A 170 -0.45 -1.55 7.57
N CYS A 171 -1.23 -1.34 6.50
CA CYS A 171 -2.27 -0.31 6.47
C CYS A 171 -3.34 -0.57 7.55
N THR A 172 -3.51 0.39 8.47
CA THR A 172 -4.49 0.30 9.56
C THR A 172 -5.93 0.59 9.12
N ASN A 173 -6.15 0.97 7.85
CA ASN A 173 -7.43 1.43 7.30
C ASN A 173 -8.13 2.52 8.15
N CYS A 174 -7.35 3.40 8.80
CA CYS A 174 -7.84 4.47 9.68
C CYS A 174 -8.56 5.64 8.97
N ASP A 175 -8.76 5.56 7.66
CA ASP A 175 -9.48 6.53 6.81
C ASP A 175 -8.85 7.92 6.63
N ARG A 176 -7.78 8.24 7.35
CA ARG A 176 -7.16 9.56 7.31
C ARG A 176 -6.74 9.98 5.89
N CYS A 177 -6.24 9.04 5.09
CA CYS A 177 -5.84 9.30 3.71
C CYS A 177 -7.02 9.64 2.78
N THR A 178 -8.20 9.07 3.01
CA THR A 178 -9.44 9.37 2.28
C THR A 178 -9.89 10.80 2.56
N VAL A 179 -9.97 11.16 3.85
CA VAL A 179 -10.50 12.45 4.31
C VAL A 179 -9.67 13.62 3.80
N VAL A 180 -8.35 13.46 3.67
CA VAL A 180 -7.44 14.54 3.24
C VAL A 180 -7.22 14.57 1.74
N CYS A 181 -7.83 13.68 0.95
CA CYS A 181 -7.59 13.59 -0.48
C CYS A 181 -8.31 14.74 -1.22
N PRO A 182 -7.58 15.68 -1.87
CA PRO A 182 -8.23 16.78 -2.61
C PRO A 182 -8.98 16.28 -3.86
N SER A 183 -8.60 15.12 -4.41
CA SER A 183 -9.30 14.47 -5.53
C SER A 183 -10.52 13.65 -5.09
N GLY A 184 -10.81 13.59 -3.79
CA GLY A 184 -11.95 12.83 -3.24
C GLY A 184 -11.89 11.32 -3.46
N ILE A 185 -10.69 10.75 -3.55
CA ILE A 185 -10.48 9.30 -3.70
C ILE A 185 -10.75 8.60 -2.37
N ASP A 186 -11.63 7.60 -2.38
CA ASP A 186 -11.86 6.70 -1.24
C ASP A 186 -10.71 5.69 -1.10
N LEU A 187 -9.60 6.18 -0.54
CA LEU A 187 -8.38 5.38 -0.36
C LEU A 187 -8.57 4.24 0.63
N ARG A 188 -9.36 4.44 1.69
CA ARG A 188 -9.65 3.37 2.65
C ARG A 188 -10.33 2.19 1.98
N ARG A 189 -11.37 2.42 1.18
CA ARG A 189 -12.07 1.35 0.46
C ARG A 189 -11.17 0.73 -0.61
N LEU A 190 -10.39 1.55 -1.32
CA LEU A 190 -9.40 1.06 -2.27
C LEU A 190 -8.41 0.09 -1.59
N TRP A 191 -7.89 0.43 -0.41
CA TRP A 191 -6.96 -0.41 0.33
C TRP A 191 -7.56 -1.69 0.87
N VAL A 192 -8.85 -1.71 1.22
CA VAL A 192 -9.54 -2.96 1.56
C VAL A 192 -9.56 -3.90 0.36
N ASN A 193 -9.99 -3.42 -0.80
CA ASN A 193 -10.13 -4.28 -1.98
C ASN A 193 -8.76 -4.74 -2.52
N VAL A 194 -7.82 -3.81 -2.68
CA VAL A 194 -6.46 -4.12 -3.16
C VAL A 194 -5.77 -5.11 -2.23
N ARG A 195 -6.00 -5.02 -0.92
CA ARG A 195 -5.49 -6.01 0.03
C ARG A 195 -6.01 -7.40 -0.30
N GLU A 196 -7.33 -7.56 -0.43
CA GLU A 196 -7.90 -8.88 -0.71
C GLU A 196 -7.43 -9.40 -2.08
N ASP A 197 -7.40 -8.57 -3.11
CA ASP A 197 -6.91 -8.96 -4.44
C ASP A 197 -5.45 -9.45 -4.37
N LEU A 198 -4.59 -8.74 -3.64
CA LEU A 198 -3.18 -9.10 -3.47
C LEU A 198 -2.98 -10.34 -2.59
N VAL A 199 -3.83 -10.57 -1.61
CA VAL A 199 -3.76 -11.72 -0.69
C VAL A 199 -4.30 -12.99 -1.36
N GLN A 200 -5.40 -12.90 -2.11
CA GLN A 200 -5.96 -14.05 -2.85
C GLN A 200 -5.06 -14.49 -4.01
N GLY A 201 -4.34 -13.56 -4.64
CA GLY A 201 -3.45 -13.84 -5.75
C GLY A 201 -2.13 -14.53 -5.38
N GLN A 202 -1.95 -14.99 -4.14
CA GLN A 202 -0.71 -15.62 -3.67
C GLN A 202 -0.81 -17.14 -3.59
N ALA A 203 0.15 -17.82 -4.23
CA ALA A 203 0.40 -19.24 -4.02
C ALA A 203 1.13 -19.51 -2.69
N GLU A 204 2.03 -18.60 -2.29
CA GLU A 204 2.80 -18.67 -1.04
C GLU A 204 2.28 -17.55 -0.12
N GLY A 205 1.54 -17.92 0.92
CA GLY A 205 0.87 -16.95 1.79
C GLY A 205 1.85 -16.00 2.50
N GLN A 206 1.41 -14.75 2.72
CA GLN A 206 2.25 -13.70 3.29
C GLN A 206 2.36 -13.78 4.83
N PRO A 207 3.56 -13.92 5.42
CA PRO A 207 3.71 -14.11 6.87
C PRO A 207 3.21 -12.95 7.74
N LEU A 208 3.26 -11.71 7.24
CA LEU A 208 2.69 -10.54 7.96
C LEU A 208 1.19 -10.68 8.23
N MET A 209 0.48 -11.56 7.51
CA MET A 209 -0.92 -11.88 7.78
C MET A 209 -1.14 -12.58 9.13
N LEU A 210 -0.11 -13.24 9.66
CA LEU A 210 -0.13 -13.90 10.97
C LEU A 210 0.21 -12.95 12.13
N SER A 211 0.37 -11.66 11.83
CA SER A 211 0.61 -10.61 12.82
C SER A 211 -0.67 -9.84 13.13
N THR A 212 -0.61 -8.97 14.14
CA THR A 212 -1.70 -8.05 14.50
C THR A 212 -2.07 -7.07 13.38
N PHE A 213 -1.24 -6.90 12.34
CA PHE A 213 -1.57 -6.07 11.19
C PHE A 213 -2.75 -6.61 10.37
N SER A 214 -3.05 -7.92 10.44
CA SER A 214 -4.23 -8.48 9.79
C SER A 214 -5.53 -8.27 10.57
N PHE A 215 -5.50 -7.60 11.74
CA PHE A 215 -6.66 -7.40 12.60
C PHE A 215 -7.86 -6.77 11.87
N VAL A 216 -7.59 -5.76 11.02
CA VAL A 216 -8.64 -5.10 10.23
C VAL A 216 -9.36 -6.09 9.30
N ARG A 217 -8.62 -7.05 8.74
CA ARG A 217 -9.20 -8.10 7.91
C ARG A 217 -10.06 -9.05 8.76
N GLY A 218 -9.61 -9.37 9.97
CA GLY A 218 -10.39 -10.13 10.95
C GLY A 218 -11.72 -9.46 11.30
N LEU A 219 -11.74 -8.13 11.46
CA LEU A 219 -12.99 -7.36 11.66
C LEU A 219 -13.95 -7.42 10.46
N GLN A 220 -13.45 -7.76 9.27
CA GLN A 220 -14.23 -7.88 8.05
C GLN A 220 -14.56 -9.33 7.68
N LYS A 221 -14.30 -10.29 8.57
CA LYS A 221 -14.49 -11.72 8.32
C LYS A 221 -15.88 -12.05 7.76
N GLU A 222 -16.94 -11.42 8.25
CA GLU A 222 -18.32 -11.64 7.78
C GLU A 222 -18.55 -11.24 6.32
N ARG A 223 -17.70 -10.36 5.76
CA ARG A 223 -17.81 -9.88 4.37
C ARG A 223 -16.95 -10.68 3.40
N ILE A 224 -16.07 -11.53 3.91
CA ILE A 224 -15.12 -12.33 3.13
C ILE A 224 -15.64 -13.78 3.13
N PRO A 225 -15.76 -14.43 1.96
CA PRO A 225 -16.09 -15.86 1.91
C PRO A 225 -15.16 -16.68 2.82
N ALA A 226 -15.71 -17.68 3.52
CA ALA A 226 -14.97 -18.39 4.55
C ALA A 226 -13.66 -19.04 4.03
N ASP A 227 -13.70 -19.58 2.81
CA ASP A 227 -12.54 -20.16 2.15
C ASP A 227 -11.49 -19.10 1.76
N ALA A 228 -11.94 -17.97 1.25
CA ALA A 228 -11.10 -16.80 0.95
C ALA A 228 -10.47 -16.21 2.21
N TYR A 229 -11.12 -16.31 3.37
CA TYR A 229 -10.54 -15.86 4.63
C TYR A 229 -9.41 -16.77 5.12
N GLU A 230 -9.64 -18.08 5.17
CA GLU A 230 -8.75 -19.03 5.84
C GLU A 230 -7.57 -19.47 4.98
N LYS A 231 -7.77 -19.67 3.66
CA LYS A 231 -6.73 -20.17 2.73
C LYS A 231 -5.41 -19.38 2.82
N PRO A 232 -5.39 -18.03 2.79
CA PRO A 232 -4.12 -17.28 2.85
C PRO A 232 -3.41 -17.41 4.20
N LEU A 233 -4.15 -17.55 5.30
CA LEU A 233 -3.59 -17.76 6.63
C LEU A 233 -2.95 -19.15 6.73
N GLN A 234 -3.63 -20.18 6.24
CA GLN A 234 -3.10 -21.54 6.16
C GLN A 234 -1.86 -21.60 5.25
N ALA A 235 -1.89 -20.96 4.08
CA ALA A 235 -0.74 -20.90 3.18
C ALA A 235 0.46 -20.20 3.81
N ALA A 236 0.24 -19.10 4.55
CA ALA A 236 1.30 -18.38 5.26
C ALA A 236 1.91 -19.23 6.38
N ARG A 237 1.10 -20.01 7.09
CA ARG A 237 1.61 -20.97 8.10
C ARG A 237 2.38 -22.11 7.46
N GLN A 238 1.83 -22.68 6.39
CA GLN A 238 2.42 -23.81 5.70
C GLN A 238 3.80 -23.47 5.13
N SER A 239 3.99 -22.28 4.56
CA SER A 239 5.29 -21.83 4.05
C SER A 239 6.35 -21.74 5.16
N ILE A 240 5.95 -21.30 6.35
CA ILE A 240 6.81 -21.28 7.52
C ILE A 240 7.11 -22.71 7.96
N MET A 241 6.11 -23.57 8.13
CA MET A 241 6.31 -24.97 8.54
C MET A 241 7.19 -25.74 7.56
N ASP A 242 7.00 -25.57 6.26
CA ASP A 242 7.80 -26.23 5.22
C ASP A 242 9.28 -25.86 5.32
N SER A 243 9.59 -24.62 5.73
CA SER A 243 10.97 -24.18 5.98
C SER A 243 11.64 -24.91 7.15
N TRP A 244 10.85 -25.44 8.10
CA TRP A 244 11.34 -26.16 9.28
C TRP A 244 11.29 -27.69 9.14
N LYS A 245 10.52 -28.24 8.18
CA LYS A 245 10.46 -29.69 7.90
C LYS A 245 11.83 -30.29 7.56
N SER A 246 12.74 -29.53 6.96
CA SER A 246 14.09 -29.98 6.60
C SER A 246 15.01 -30.24 7.81
N CYS A 247 14.66 -29.72 8.98
CA CYS A 247 15.39 -29.97 10.24
C CYS A 247 14.90 -31.19 11.00
N CYS A 248 13.86 -31.86 10.52
CA CYS A 248 13.40 -33.14 11.04
C CYS A 248 14.33 -34.23 10.54
N GLY A 249 15.37 -34.56 11.31
CA GLY A 249 15.93 -35.91 11.28
C GLY A 249 14.84 -36.94 11.62
N PRO A 250 15.01 -38.22 11.25
CA PRO A 250 14.03 -39.26 11.53
C PRO A 250 13.64 -39.24 13.02
N GLN A 251 12.33 -39.28 13.29
CA GLN A 251 11.70 -39.10 14.60
C GLN A 251 12.00 -40.25 15.60
N ASP A 252 12.98 -41.09 15.30
CA ASP A 252 13.31 -42.32 16.03
C ASP A 252 14.54 -42.15 16.95
N VAL A 253 15.10 -40.95 17.06
CA VAL A 253 16.16 -40.68 18.04
C VAL A 253 15.50 -40.47 19.40
N PRO A 254 15.78 -41.33 20.41
CA PRO A 254 15.29 -41.11 21.76
C PRO A 254 15.73 -39.73 22.23
N LEU A 255 14.80 -38.94 22.76
CA LEU A 255 15.13 -37.69 23.45
C LEU A 255 15.96 -38.05 24.68
N THR A 256 17.28 -37.97 24.56
CA THR A 256 18.16 -38.14 25.72
C THR A 256 18.19 -36.83 26.50
N LEU A 257 17.83 -36.90 27.78
CA LEU A 257 18.02 -35.81 28.75
C LEU A 257 19.50 -35.73 29.14
N ASP A 258 20.39 -35.73 28.15
CA ASP A 258 21.80 -35.49 28.39
C ASP A 258 21.93 -33.98 28.51
N GLY A 259 22.49 -33.47 29.61
CA GLY A 259 22.63 -32.02 29.89
C GLY A 259 23.47 -31.21 28.89
N LYS A 260 23.71 -31.74 27.69
CA LYS A 260 24.32 -31.06 26.55
C LYS A 260 23.22 -30.34 25.76
N ARG A 261 23.23 -29.01 25.87
CA ARG A 261 22.36 -28.09 25.12
C ARG A 261 22.44 -28.41 23.62
N GLY A 262 21.28 -28.62 22.98
CA GLY A 262 21.21 -28.74 21.53
C GLY A 262 21.71 -27.47 20.84
N SER A 263 22.43 -27.63 19.72
CA SER A 263 23.12 -26.57 18.96
C SER A 263 22.22 -25.48 18.37
N GLY A 264 20.89 -25.55 18.54
CA GLY A 264 19.93 -24.53 18.11
C GLY A 264 19.62 -23.44 19.15
N LEU A 265 20.13 -23.58 20.38
CA LEU A 265 19.86 -22.65 21.50
C LEU A 265 20.82 -21.46 21.55
N ASP A 266 21.85 -21.40 20.70
CA ASP A 266 22.79 -20.26 20.66
C ASP A 266 22.12 -18.92 20.27
N PHE A 267 20.91 -18.97 19.69
CA PHE A 267 20.08 -17.79 19.44
C PHE A 267 19.55 -17.12 20.73
N PHE A 268 19.52 -17.85 21.86
CA PHE A 268 18.82 -17.46 23.09
C PHE A 268 19.71 -16.89 24.20
N GLN A 269 20.95 -16.45 23.93
CA GLN A 269 21.88 -15.90 24.95
C GLN A 269 21.32 -14.76 25.84
N SER A 270 20.14 -14.22 25.54
CA SER A 270 19.43 -13.18 26.34
C SER A 270 17.97 -13.54 26.66
N ALA A 271 17.56 -14.80 26.54
CA ALA A 271 16.18 -15.25 26.75
C ALA A 271 16.11 -16.61 27.48
N ASP A 272 17.02 -16.82 28.43
CA ASP A 272 17.08 -18.01 29.29
C ASP A 272 16.05 -17.97 30.44
N SER A 273 15.18 -16.96 30.50
CA SER A 273 14.20 -16.83 31.59
C SER A 273 13.23 -18.02 31.67
N PHE A 274 13.02 -18.76 30.58
CA PHE A 274 12.23 -20.01 30.63
C PHE A 274 12.87 -21.11 31.49
N LEU A 275 14.20 -21.09 31.72
CA LEU A 275 14.88 -22.05 32.60
C LEU A 275 14.45 -21.90 34.07
N SER A 276 13.96 -20.71 34.46
CA SER A 276 13.41 -20.45 35.79
C SER A 276 11.97 -20.99 35.95
N CYS A 277 11.35 -21.51 34.89
CA CYS A 277 9.99 -22.02 34.93
C CYS A 277 9.89 -23.29 35.80
N PHE A 278 9.20 -23.22 36.95
CA PHE A 278 8.88 -24.42 37.75
C PHE A 278 7.58 -25.13 37.32
N GLY A 279 6.86 -24.58 36.34
CA GLY A 279 5.72 -25.26 35.75
C GLY A 279 4.35 -25.06 36.40
N CYS A 280 4.08 -23.89 36.98
CA CYS A 280 2.77 -23.53 37.54
C CYS A 280 1.61 -23.47 36.54
N GLN A 281 1.89 -23.43 35.23
CA GLN A 281 0.92 -23.30 34.14
C GLN A 281 0.09 -22.00 34.12
N ASN A 282 0.38 -21.03 35.01
CA ASN A 282 -0.38 -19.80 35.13
C ASN A 282 -0.47 -19.03 33.80
N CYS A 283 0.62 -19.04 33.01
CA CYS A 283 0.68 -18.45 31.68
C CYS A 283 -0.38 -18.98 30.70
N THR A 284 -0.91 -20.18 30.92
CA THR A 284 -1.98 -20.78 30.12
C THR A 284 -3.35 -20.44 30.68
N THR A 285 -3.51 -20.50 32.00
CA THR A 285 -4.76 -20.17 32.70
C THR A 285 -5.18 -18.72 32.46
N VAL A 286 -4.23 -17.77 32.49
CA VAL A 286 -4.53 -16.35 32.25
C VAL A 286 -4.56 -15.99 30.76
N CYS A 287 -4.32 -16.92 29.85
CA CYS A 287 -4.18 -16.57 28.43
C CYS A 287 -5.56 -16.34 27.79
N PRO A 288 -5.86 -15.13 27.27
CA PRO A 288 -7.14 -14.85 26.65
C PRO A 288 -7.34 -15.62 25.34
N VAL A 289 -6.25 -16.04 24.67
CA VAL A 289 -6.30 -16.87 23.45
C VAL A 289 -6.74 -18.29 23.77
N VAL A 290 -6.15 -18.89 24.81
CA VAL A 290 -6.52 -20.24 25.29
C VAL A 290 -7.99 -20.28 25.70
N ALA A 291 -8.46 -19.23 26.37
CA ALA A 291 -9.85 -19.11 26.82
C ALA A 291 -10.90 -19.04 25.68
N GLN A 292 -10.50 -18.82 24.42
CA GLN A 292 -11.43 -18.80 23.28
C GLN A 292 -11.81 -20.20 22.77
N PHE A 293 -11.11 -21.25 23.19
CA PHE A 293 -11.30 -22.60 22.65
C PHE A 293 -11.83 -23.55 23.71
N GLU A 294 -12.83 -24.35 23.36
CA GLU A 294 -13.32 -25.43 24.23
C GLU A 294 -12.27 -26.53 24.40
N THR A 295 -11.49 -26.81 23.35
CA THR A 295 -10.38 -27.78 23.33
C THR A 295 -9.07 -27.12 22.91
N PRO A 296 -8.42 -26.33 23.80
CA PRO A 296 -7.29 -25.49 23.44
C PRO A 296 -6.09 -26.26 22.86
N GLN A 297 -5.74 -27.44 23.40
CA GLN A 297 -4.62 -28.22 22.85
C GLN A 297 -4.87 -28.63 21.40
N ALA A 298 -6.09 -29.00 21.04
CA ALA A 298 -6.43 -29.42 19.68
C ALA A 298 -6.38 -28.24 18.69
N ALA A 299 -6.84 -27.06 19.12
CA ALA A 299 -6.86 -25.87 18.27
C ALA A 299 -5.49 -25.18 18.15
N LEU A 300 -4.69 -25.19 19.23
CA LEU A 300 -3.46 -24.41 19.33
C LEU A 300 -2.18 -25.26 19.17
N GLY A 301 -2.29 -26.58 19.21
CA GLY A 301 -1.18 -27.54 19.18
C GLY A 301 -0.40 -27.60 20.49
N LEU A 302 0.13 -26.47 20.95
CA LEU A 302 0.81 -26.33 22.24
C LEU A 302 0.23 -25.16 23.02
N LEU A 303 0.09 -25.30 24.33
CA LEU A 303 -0.29 -24.19 25.21
C LEU A 303 0.95 -23.42 25.68
N PRO A 304 0.82 -22.17 26.16
CA PRO A 304 1.97 -21.36 26.57
C PRO A 304 2.93 -22.06 27.53
N HIS A 305 2.42 -22.82 28.50
CA HIS A 305 3.27 -23.58 29.43
C HIS A 305 4.00 -24.74 28.75
N GLN A 306 3.34 -25.42 27.80
CA GLN A 306 3.92 -26.51 27.03
C GLN A 306 5.03 -25.99 26.13
N ILE A 307 4.88 -24.79 25.55
CA ILE A 307 5.95 -24.11 24.82
C ILE A 307 7.17 -23.94 25.72
N MET A 308 7.01 -23.42 26.95
CA MET A 308 8.16 -23.26 27.87
C MET A 308 8.88 -24.58 28.15
N TYR A 309 8.13 -25.67 28.34
CA TYR A 309 8.73 -26.99 28.54
C TYR A 309 9.41 -27.53 27.28
N SER A 310 8.78 -27.37 26.13
CA SER A 310 9.36 -27.76 24.84
C SER A 310 10.68 -27.03 24.57
N LEU A 311 10.80 -25.76 24.98
CA LEU A 311 12.07 -25.03 24.93
C LEU A 311 13.11 -25.64 25.87
N GLY A 312 12.74 -25.99 27.10
CA GLY A 312 13.60 -26.70 28.06
C GLY A 312 14.13 -28.04 27.53
N LEU A 313 13.34 -28.71 26.69
CA LEU A 313 13.69 -29.98 26.02
C LEU A 313 14.38 -29.79 24.66
N GLY A 314 14.60 -28.55 24.21
CA GLY A 314 15.19 -28.28 22.89
C GLY A 314 14.29 -28.62 21.69
N LEU A 315 12.99 -28.80 21.89
CA LEU A 315 12.00 -29.18 20.87
C LEU A 315 11.53 -27.97 20.02
N LEU A 316 12.49 -27.21 19.47
CA LEU A 316 12.21 -25.97 18.75
C LEU A 316 11.28 -26.16 17.55
N HIS A 317 11.37 -27.28 16.84
CA HIS A 317 10.49 -27.59 15.71
C HIS A 317 9.01 -27.60 16.11
N HIS A 318 8.66 -28.27 17.21
CA HIS A 318 7.28 -28.35 17.70
C HIS A 318 6.76 -26.98 18.15
N VAL A 319 7.64 -26.15 18.72
CA VAL A 319 7.30 -24.79 19.12
C VAL A 319 7.04 -23.89 17.92
N CYS A 320 7.94 -23.89 16.92
CA CYS A 320 7.78 -23.07 15.71
C CYS A 320 6.58 -23.49 14.86
N ALA A 321 6.18 -24.76 14.92
CA ALA A 321 5.02 -25.29 14.22
C ALA A 321 3.69 -25.14 14.97
N SER A 322 3.69 -24.64 16.22
CA SER A 322 2.47 -24.52 17.02
C SER A 322 1.61 -23.32 16.60
N GLU A 323 0.29 -23.53 16.51
CA GLU A 323 -0.70 -22.46 16.27
C GLU A 323 -0.71 -21.42 17.39
N MET A 324 -0.42 -21.80 18.64
CA MET A 324 -0.31 -20.85 19.75
C MET A 324 0.76 -19.77 19.50
N LEU A 325 1.85 -20.13 18.82
CA LEU A 325 2.88 -19.17 18.50
C LEU A 325 2.27 -18.03 17.68
N TRP A 326 1.53 -18.36 16.61
CA TRP A 326 0.92 -17.39 15.70
C TRP A 326 -0.33 -16.71 16.26
N ALA A 327 -1.11 -17.42 17.07
CA ALA A 327 -2.30 -16.90 17.73
C ALA A 327 -1.99 -15.94 18.88
N CYS A 328 -0.76 -15.92 19.39
CA CYS A 328 -0.34 -15.03 20.48
C CYS A 328 -0.58 -13.56 20.13
N THR A 329 -1.39 -12.88 20.95
CA THR A 329 -1.76 -11.47 20.81
C THR A 329 -0.75 -10.49 21.40
N THR A 330 0.36 -11.00 21.96
CA THR A 330 1.41 -10.20 22.62
C THR A 330 0.85 -9.22 23.66
N CYS A 331 -0.12 -9.68 24.46
CA CYS A 331 -0.83 -8.87 25.46
C CYS A 331 -0.17 -8.84 26.85
N TYR A 332 0.96 -9.55 27.05
CA TYR A 332 1.75 -9.59 28.28
C TYR A 332 1.10 -10.21 29.52
N GLN A 333 -0.19 -10.60 29.49
CA GLN A 333 -0.85 -11.17 30.68
C GLN A 333 -0.12 -12.38 31.29
N CYS A 334 0.39 -13.29 30.45
CA CYS A 334 1.14 -14.46 30.92
C CYS A 334 2.46 -14.14 31.61
N GLN A 335 3.08 -13.02 31.25
CA GLN A 335 4.35 -12.54 31.79
C GLN A 335 4.14 -11.83 33.12
N GLU A 336 3.18 -10.91 33.18
CA GLU A 336 2.81 -10.19 34.41
C GLU A 336 2.35 -11.13 35.54
N HIS A 337 1.72 -12.26 35.19
CA HIS A 337 1.25 -13.24 36.15
C HIS A 337 2.28 -14.35 36.44
N CYS A 338 3.48 -14.29 35.87
CA CYS A 338 4.48 -15.32 36.11
C CYS A 338 5.16 -15.13 37.48
N PRO A 339 5.02 -16.07 38.44
CA PRO A 339 5.66 -15.95 39.75
C PRO A 339 7.19 -16.04 39.69
N GLN A 340 7.75 -16.57 38.60
CA GLN A 340 9.19 -16.67 38.34
C GLN A 340 9.70 -15.59 37.39
N GLN A 341 8.86 -14.63 37.00
CA GLN A 341 9.22 -13.55 36.07
C GLN A 341 9.77 -14.09 34.75
N VAL A 342 9.25 -15.23 34.27
CA VAL A 342 9.57 -15.73 32.93
C VAL A 342 8.98 -14.77 31.91
N GLU A 343 9.80 -14.34 30.96
CA GLU A 343 9.43 -13.39 29.91
C GLU A 343 8.67 -14.09 28.78
N VAL A 344 7.56 -14.76 29.12
CA VAL A 344 6.82 -15.65 28.22
C VAL A 344 6.43 -14.93 26.93
N THR A 345 5.98 -13.69 27.00
CA THR A 345 5.54 -12.94 25.81
C THR A 345 6.72 -12.60 24.91
N ASP A 346 7.83 -12.14 25.49
CA ASP A 346 9.03 -11.78 24.74
C ASP A 346 9.70 -13.02 24.12
N ILE A 347 9.67 -14.16 24.81
CA ILE A 347 10.10 -15.45 24.27
C ILE A 347 9.24 -15.83 23.05
N LEU A 348 7.91 -15.78 23.16
CA LEU A 348 7.01 -16.07 22.03
C LEU A 348 7.23 -15.09 20.87
N TYR A 349 7.47 -13.81 21.13
CA TYR A 349 7.79 -12.84 20.09
C TYR A 349 9.11 -13.17 19.36
N ARG A 350 10.17 -13.51 20.11
CA ARG A 350 11.46 -13.94 19.52
C ARG A 350 11.32 -15.23 18.72
N LEU A 351 10.51 -16.18 19.19
CA LEU A 351 10.18 -17.40 18.48
C LEU A 351 9.47 -17.14 17.16
N LYS A 352 8.53 -16.18 17.09
CA LYS A 352 7.91 -15.76 15.83
C LYS A 352 8.97 -15.28 14.83
N VAL A 353 9.86 -14.39 15.28
CA VAL A 353 10.94 -13.85 14.43
C VAL A 353 11.89 -14.96 13.95
N MET A 354 12.23 -15.89 14.84
CA MET A 354 13.06 -17.04 14.50
C MET A 354 12.36 -17.96 13.49
N ALA A 355 11.09 -18.27 13.71
CA ALA A 355 10.29 -19.10 12.81
C ALA A 355 10.26 -18.50 11.39
N LEU A 356 10.13 -17.17 11.27
CA LEU A 356 10.19 -16.46 9.98
C LEU A 356 11.55 -16.51 9.29
N LYS A 357 12.65 -16.48 10.06
CA LYS A 357 14.01 -16.56 9.50
C LYS A 357 14.35 -17.97 9.02
N GLY A 358 13.61 -18.97 9.47
CA GLY A 358 13.92 -20.37 9.23
C GLY A 358 15.08 -20.86 10.12
N PRO A 359 15.39 -22.16 10.06
CA PRO A 359 16.51 -22.75 10.80
C PRO A 359 17.84 -22.17 10.30
N SER A 360 18.65 -21.59 11.20
CA SER A 360 19.96 -21.07 10.82
C SER A 360 20.91 -22.20 10.47
N THR A 361 21.32 -22.32 9.21
CA THR A 361 22.45 -23.18 8.80
C THR A 361 23.82 -22.56 9.09
N THR A 362 23.85 -21.32 9.61
CA THR A 362 25.07 -20.57 9.91
C THR A 362 25.23 -20.33 11.40
N VAL A 363 26.18 -21.05 11.99
CA VAL A 363 26.77 -20.71 13.29
C VAL A 363 27.45 -19.35 13.15
N GLY A 364 26.89 -18.34 13.82
CA GLY A 364 27.55 -17.08 14.13
C GLY A 364 27.68 -16.06 13.01
N GLN A 365 26.69 -15.18 12.86
CA GLN A 365 26.95 -13.75 12.63
C GLN A 365 25.88 -12.90 13.32
N ARG A 366 26.34 -11.89 14.07
CA ARG A 366 25.51 -10.95 14.84
C ARG A 366 24.61 -10.13 13.92
N GLY A 367 23.36 -9.93 14.35
CA GLY A 367 22.42 -9.07 13.63
C GLY A 367 22.70 -7.56 13.87
N PRO A 368 22.30 -6.67 12.95
CA PRO A 368 22.60 -5.23 13.03
C PRO A 368 22.04 -4.52 14.28
N TRP A 369 20.99 -5.05 14.90
CA TRP A 369 20.31 -4.44 16.05
C TRP A 369 21.04 -4.62 17.39
N GLN A 370 22.17 -5.35 17.41
CA GLN A 370 23.01 -5.54 18.59
C GLN A 370 24.15 -4.51 18.70
N GLN A 371 24.18 -3.47 17.85
CA GLN A 371 25.21 -2.41 17.87
C GLN A 371 24.70 -1.07 18.43
N ALA A 372 23.46 -1.01 18.90
CA ALA A 372 22.89 0.20 19.53
C ALA A 372 22.55 -0.09 20.99
N ALA A 373 23.59 -0.12 21.83
CA ALA A 373 23.53 0.10 23.27
C ALA A 373 24.78 0.87 23.68
#